data_AF-A0A9E3CR90-F1
#
_entry.id   AF-A0A9E3CR90-F1
#
_cell.length_a   1.000
_cell.length_b   1.000
_cell.length_c   1.000
_cell.angle_alpha   90.00
_cell.angle_beta   90.00
_cell.angle_gamma   90.00
#
_symmetry.space_group_name_H-M   'P 1'
#
loop_
_entity.id
_entity.type
_entity.pdbx_description
1 polymer ?
#
loop_
_entity_poly.entity_id
_entity_poly.type
_entity_poly.pdbx_seq_one_letter_code
_entity_poly.pdbx_strand_id
1 'polypeptide(L)'
;MRLKTVYLILCALGVLLPYWQFAPWLWEHGLDLPLLFRQLFESRVGAFFGVDVFVSAAALLVFAWREGRRAFWPVALAVAAVGVSLGLPLLLYLRERKSGRGV
;
A
#
# COMPACT_ATOMS: atom_id res chain seq x y z
N MET A 1 -19.67 -13.76 -5.85
CA MET A 1 -18.72 -12.76 -6.40
C MET A 1 -17.33 -13.38 -6.46
N ARG A 2 -16.60 -13.28 -7.58
CA ARG A 2 -15.22 -13.81 -7.65
C ARG A 2 -14.30 -12.94 -6.78
N LEU A 3 -13.42 -13.54 -5.96
CA LEU A 3 -12.46 -12.81 -5.10
C LEU A 3 -11.67 -11.74 -5.87
N LYS A 4 -11.41 -11.99 -7.15
CA LYS A 4 -10.75 -11.06 -8.08
C LYS A 4 -11.42 -9.69 -8.16
N THR A 5 -12.75 -9.63 -8.14
CA THR A 5 -13.50 -8.36 -8.18
C THR A 5 -13.41 -7.63 -6.84
N VAL A 6 -13.43 -8.36 -5.72
CA VAL A 6 -13.26 -7.79 -4.37
C VAL A 6 -11.87 -7.17 -4.23
N TYR A 7 -10.82 -7.85 -4.69
CA TYR A 7 -9.46 -7.30 -4.70
C TYR A 7 -9.31 -6.06 -5.59
N LEU A 8 -10.03 -6.01 -6.71
CA LEU A 8 -10.01 -4.85 -7.61
C LEU A 8 -10.68 -3.62 -6.97
N ILE A 9 -11.80 -3.83 -6.29
CA ILE A 9 -12.50 -2.79 -5.52
C ILE A 9 -11.62 -2.30 -4.37
N LEU A 10 -10.97 -3.21 -3.64
CA LEU A 10 -10.03 -2.87 -2.57
C LEU A 10 -8.83 -2.05 -3.09
N CYS A 11 -8.28 -2.39 -4.26
CA CYS A 11 -7.25 -1.57 -4.91
C CYS A 11 -7.77 -0.17 -5.26
N ALA A 12 -8.97 -0.06 -5.83
CA ALA A 12 -9.54 1.23 -6.20
C ALA A 12 -9.76 2.11 -4.96
N LEU A 13 -10.32 1.54 -3.89
CA LEU A 13 -10.51 2.24 -2.61
C LEU A 13 -9.17 2.61 -1.96
N GLY A 14 -8.19 1.71 -2.04
CA GLY A 14 -6.84 1.90 -1.52
C GLY A 14 -6.05 3.01 -2.21
N VAL A 15 -6.42 3.39 -3.43
CA VAL A 15 -5.87 4.57 -4.13
C VAL A 15 -6.74 5.79 -3.86
N LEU A 16 -8.06 5.69 -4.06
CA LEU A 16 -8.96 6.84 -3.98
C LEU A 16 -8.96 7.50 -2.60
N LEU A 17 -9.04 6.71 -1.52
CA LEU A 17 -9.15 7.24 -0.17
C LEU A 17 -7.92 8.04 0.27
N PRO A 18 -6.67 7.51 0.16
CA PRO A 18 -5.50 8.29 0.53
C PRO A 18 -5.28 9.49 -0.40
N TYR A 19 -5.50 9.35 -1.72
CA TYR A 19 -5.35 10.48 -2.64
C TYR A 19 -6.40 11.58 -2.42
N TRP A 20 -7.62 11.23 -2.02
CA TRP A 20 -8.66 12.21 -1.70
C TRP A 20 -8.28 13.10 -0.51
N GLN A 21 -7.69 12.52 0.53
CA GLN A 21 -7.24 13.28 1.70
C GLN A 21 -5.90 14.00 1.45
N PHE A 22 -5.03 13.40 0.65
CA PHE A 22 -3.69 13.94 0.38
C PHE A 22 -3.70 15.08 -0.65
N ALA A 23 -4.57 15.04 -1.67
CA ALA A 23 -4.64 16.06 -2.71
C ALA A 23 -4.91 17.50 -2.20
N PRO A 24 -5.91 17.77 -1.34
CA PRO A 24 -6.14 19.12 -0.82
C PRO A 24 -4.97 19.59 0.06
N TRP A 25 -4.41 18.69 0.87
CA TRP A 25 -3.24 18.99 1.70
C TRP A 25 -2.02 19.36 0.85
N LEU A 26 -1.78 18.63 -0.25
CA LEU A 26 -0.69 18.87 -1.19
C LEU A 26 -0.87 20.20 -1.93
N TRP A 27 -2.11 20.58 -2.24
CA TRP A 27 -2.42 21.87 -2.86
C TRP A 27 -2.14 23.04 -1.91
N GLU A 28 -2.40 22.87 -0.62
CA GLU A 28 -2.19 23.89 0.41
C GLU A 28 -0.74 24.02 0.88
N HIS A 29 -0.02 22.91 1.02
CA HIS A 29 1.32 22.89 1.64
C HIS A 29 2.45 22.55 0.66
N GLY A 30 2.13 22.10 -0.56
CA GLY A 30 3.12 21.61 -1.52
C GLY A 30 3.75 20.27 -1.10
N LEU A 31 4.86 19.89 -1.76
CA LEU A 31 5.63 18.68 -1.46
C LEU A 31 6.52 18.84 -0.20
N ASP A 32 5.95 19.31 0.92
CA ASP A 32 6.67 19.50 2.19
C ASP A 32 6.61 18.22 3.04
N LEU A 33 7.45 17.24 2.67
CA LEU A 33 7.59 15.97 3.40
C LEU A 33 7.89 16.18 4.91
N PRO A 34 8.81 17.09 5.32
CA PRO A 34 9.03 17.39 6.74
C PRO A 34 7.76 17.81 7.50
N LEU A 35 6.94 18.68 6.91
CA LEU A 35 5.70 19.13 7.53
C LEU A 35 4.67 17.99 7.67
N LEU A 36 4.58 17.13 6.66
CA LEU A 36 3.71 15.95 6.69
C LEU A 36 4.06 15.03 7.85
N PHE A 37 5.35 14.71 8.03
CA PHE A 37 5.80 13.88 9.14
C PHE A 37 5.51 14.56 10.48
N ARG A 38 5.71 15.88 10.58
CA ARG A 38 5.43 16.63 11.79
C ARG A 38 3.96 16.55 12.19
N GLN A 39 3.04 16.74 11.25
CA GLN A 39 1.59 16.64 11.47
C GLN A 39 1.12 15.20 11.72
N LEU A 40 1.70 14.22 11.02
CA LEU A 40 1.40 12.80 11.23
C LEU A 40 1.76 12.36 12.66
N PHE A 41 2.89 12.85 13.18
CA PHE A 41 3.35 12.53 14.53
C PHE A 41 2.91 13.56 15.60
N GLU A 42 2.14 14.57 15.22
CA GLU A 42 1.63 15.58 16.17
C GLU A 42 0.61 14.98 17.14
N SER A 43 -0.22 14.05 16.65
CA SER A 43 -1.20 13.33 17.46
C SER A 43 -0.74 11.89 17.73
N ARG A 44 -1.03 11.38 18.94
CA ARG A 44 -0.75 9.97 19.29
C ARG A 44 -1.46 8.99 18.35
N VAL A 45 -2.64 9.35 17.86
CA VAL A 45 -3.43 8.54 16.92
C VAL A 45 -2.80 8.52 15.53
N GLY A 46 -2.35 9.68 15.04
CA GLY A 46 -1.62 9.79 13.77
C GLY A 46 -0.30 9.02 13.81
N ALA A 47 0.44 9.12 14.91
CA ALA A 47 1.66 8.36 15.14
C ALA A 47 1.41 6.84 15.13
N PHE A 48 0.35 6.39 15.81
CA PHE A 48 -0.05 4.98 15.81
C PHE A 48 -0.38 4.48 14.40
N PHE A 49 -1.18 5.24 13.64
CA PHE A 49 -1.54 4.89 12.27
C PHE A 49 -0.32 4.88 11.34
N GLY A 50 0.55 5.89 11.45
CA GLY A 50 1.78 5.96 10.66
C GLY A 50 2.69 4.76 10.92
N VAL A 51 2.96 4.45 12.19
CA VAL A 51 3.80 3.32 12.59
C VAL A 51 3.17 1.99 12.14
N ASP A 52 1.85 1.80 12.28
CA ASP A 52 1.14 0.61 11.81
C ASP A 52 1.28 0.40 10.29
N VAL A 53 1.16 1.47 9.50
CA VAL A 53 1.35 1.44 8.04
C VAL A 53 2.81 1.10 7.68
N PHE A 54 3.80 1.66 8.38
CA PHE A 54 5.22 1.34 8.15
C PHE A 54 5.54 -0.12 8.48
N VAL A 55 5.06 -0.61 9.63
CA VAL A 55 5.25 -2.01 10.05
C VAL A 55 4.56 -2.96 9.08
N SER A 56 3.32 -2.65 8.67
CA SER A 56 2.59 -3.44 7.68
C SER A 56 3.29 -3.44 6.31
N ALA A 57 3.83 -2.30 5.86
CA ALA A 57 4.62 -2.20 4.63
C ALA A 57 5.88 -3.08 4.69
N ALA A 58 6.63 -3.00 5.80
CA ALA A 58 7.82 -3.81 6.00
C ALA A 58 7.49 -5.32 5.99
N ALA A 59 6.44 -5.74 6.69
CA ALA A 59 5.98 -7.13 6.68
C ALA A 59 5.63 -7.61 5.26
N LEU A 60 4.97 -6.76 4.47
CA LEU A 60 4.59 -7.05 3.09
C LEU A 60 5.79 -7.17 2.16
N LEU A 61 6.78 -6.29 2.31
CA LEU A 61 8.03 -6.34 1.55
C LEU A 61 8.83 -7.60 1.88
N VAL A 62 8.94 -7.97 3.16
CA VAL A 62 9.60 -9.21 3.60
C VAL A 62 8.89 -10.43 3.01
N PHE A 63 7.55 -10.44 3.03
CA PHE A 63 6.77 -11.52 2.44
C PHE A 63 6.95 -11.60 0.92
N ALA A 64 6.90 -10.46 0.22
CA ALA A 64 7.10 -10.39 -1.22
C ALA A 64 8.53 -10.80 -1.62
N TRP A 65 9.52 -10.49 -0.78
CA TRP A 65 10.91 -10.92 -0.97
C TRP A 65 11.04 -12.44 -0.89
N ARG A 66 10.36 -13.08 0.08
CA ARG A 66 10.30 -14.55 0.20
C ARG A 66 9.64 -15.22 -1.00
N GLU A 67 8.65 -14.59 -1.63
CA GLU A 67 7.96 -15.10 -2.82
C GLU A 67 8.83 -14.99 -4.11
N GLY A 68 9.88 -14.16 -4.06
CA GLY A 68 10.94 -14.02 -5.07
C GLY A 68 10.94 -12.68 -5.81
N ARG A 69 12.04 -12.35 -6.49
CA ARG A 69 12.23 -11.06 -7.20
C ARG A 69 11.09 -10.67 -8.14
N ARG A 70 10.44 -11.63 -8.80
CA ARG A 70 9.31 -11.38 -9.72
C ARG A 70 8.04 -10.88 -9.02
N ALA A 71 7.86 -11.19 -7.74
CA ALA A 71 6.76 -10.68 -6.92
C ALA A 71 7.18 -9.44 -6.11
N PHE A 72 8.43 -9.38 -5.68
CA PHE A 72 8.98 -8.28 -4.89
C PHE A 72 8.91 -6.92 -5.60
N TRP A 73 9.45 -6.80 -6.81
CA TRP A 73 9.48 -5.51 -7.54
C TRP A 73 8.10 -4.87 -7.74
N PRO A 74 7.08 -5.57 -8.24
CA PRO A 74 5.76 -4.98 -8.41
C PRO A 74 5.09 -4.65 -7.07
N VAL A 75 5.26 -5.49 -6.04
CA VAL A 75 4.70 -5.21 -4.70
C VAL A 75 5.41 -4.04 -4.03
N ALA A 76 6.73 -3.94 -4.15
CA ALA A 76 7.50 -2.82 -3.62
C ALA A 76 7.11 -1.51 -4.32
N LEU A 77 6.95 -1.52 -5.65
CA LEU A 77 6.48 -0.36 -6.40
C LEU A 77 5.06 0.03 -5.98
N ALA A 78 4.17 -0.94 -5.77
CA ALA A 78 2.80 -0.69 -5.28
C ALA A 78 2.76 -0.07 -3.89
N VAL A 79 3.59 -0.60 -2.97
CA VAL A 79 3.73 -0.07 -1.62
C VAL A 79 4.34 1.33 -1.64
N ALA A 80 5.31 1.60 -2.52
CA ALA A 80 5.94 2.92 -2.64
C ALA A 80 5.03 3.97 -3.31
N ALA A 81 4.26 3.58 -4.34
CA ALA A 81 3.43 4.49 -5.11
C ALA A 81 2.09 4.82 -4.43
N VAL A 82 1.56 3.88 -3.63
CA VAL A 82 0.21 3.99 -3.05
C VAL A 82 0.21 3.59 -1.57
N GLY A 83 0.92 2.52 -1.22
CA GLY A 83 0.96 2.00 0.15
C GLY A 83 0.57 0.53 0.26
N VAL A 84 0.47 0.07 1.50
CA VAL A 84 0.13 -1.32 1.87
C VAL A 84 -1.21 -1.75 1.26
N SER A 85 -2.14 -0.81 1.11
CA SER A 85 -3.48 -1.05 0.56
C SER A 85 -3.47 -1.56 -0.89
N LEU A 86 -2.51 -1.14 -1.72
CA LEU A 86 -2.32 -1.67 -3.08
C LEU A 86 -1.32 -2.84 -3.11
N GLY A 87 -0.33 -2.82 -2.21
CA GLY A 87 0.68 -3.87 -2.11
C GLY A 87 0.09 -5.24 -1.77
N LEU A 88 -0.85 -5.28 -0.81
CA LEU A 88 -1.46 -6.54 -0.34
C LEU A 88 -2.28 -7.25 -1.43
N PRO A 89 -3.25 -6.59 -2.11
CA PRO A 89 -4.04 -7.25 -3.15
C PRO A 89 -3.19 -7.66 -4.35
N LEU A 90 -2.17 -6.86 -4.71
CA LEU A 90 -1.27 -7.19 -5.81
C LEU A 90 -0.45 -8.45 -5.52
N LEU A 91 0.07 -8.57 -4.30
CA LEU A 91 0.77 -9.77 -3.85
C LEU A 91 -0.15 -11.00 -3.92
N LEU A 92 -1.38 -10.90 -3.42
CA LEU A 92 -2.36 -12.00 -3.47
C LEU A 92 -2.69 -12.40 -4.91
N TYR A 93 -2.87 -11.43 -5.80
CA TYR A 93 -3.10 -11.68 -7.22
C TYR A 93 -1.94 -12.42 -7.90
N LEU A 94 -0.69 -12.02 -7.61
CA LEU A 94 0.50 -12.66 -8.16
C LEU A 94 0.65 -14.12 -7.68
N ARG A 95 0.31 -14.41 -6.43
CA ARG A 95 0.28 -15.78 -5.90
C ARG A 95 -0.77 -16.64 -6.60
N GLU A 96 -1.97 -16.11 -6.80
CA GLU A 96 -3.05 -16.85 -7.45
C GLU A 96 -2.75 -17.16 -8.93
N ARG A 97 -2.08 -16.26 -9.66
CA ARG A 97 -1.54 -16.55 -11.01
C ARG A 97 -0.49 -17.67 -11.02
N LYS A 98 0.31 -17.80 -9.96
CA LYS A 98 1.36 -18.81 -9.85
C LYS A 98 0.76 -20.20 -9.60
N SER A 99 -0.25 -20.29 -8.73
CA SER A 99 -1.03 -21.53 -8.51
C SER A 99 -1.84 -21.95 -9.74
N GLY A 100 -2.34 -21.00 -10.55
CA GLY A 100 -3.10 -21.31 -11.77
C GLY A 100 -2.27 -21.75 -12.98
N ARG A 101 -0.93 -21.79 -12.89
CA ARG A 101 -0.02 -22.30 -13.94
C ARG A 101 0.53 -23.69 -13.65
N GLY A 102 -0.04 -24.38 -12.65
CA GLY A 102 0.35 -25.74 -12.24
C GLY A 102 -0.70 -26.82 -12.54
N VAL A 103 -1.61 -26.58 -13.48
CA VAL A 103 -2.53 -27.60 -14.02
C VAL A 103 -2.45 -27.57 -15.53
#